data_AF-A0A7C5WD68-F1
#
_entry.id   AF-A0A7C5WD68-F1
#
_cell.length_a   1.000
_cell.length_b   1.000
_cell.length_c   1.000
_cell.angle_alpha   90.00
_cell.angle_beta   90.00
_cell.angle_gamma   90.00
#
_symmetry.space_group_name_H-M   'P 1'
#
loop_
_entity.id
_entity.type
_entity.pdbx_description
1 polymer ?
#
loop_
_entity_poly.entity_id
_entity_poly.type
_entity_poly.pdbx_seq_one_letter_code
_entity_poly.pdbx_strand_id
1 'polypeptide(L)'
;MPAASWYGLRQVEVAVKKVLLATLGESPAVVTEAIDRLRAEGIFVDSVVVLTTRDTYAQSALDLLSEHLPGYYQDKVALEDARFLETFYDVDSDAAALEFMKHACGALRDYRKKGWEVYVCIAGGRKAMSALLALAVQFYGAQRLFHVLVEDPELEEEGHILKLRNRSREEQNRALHPPVEQIKLVNLPFIGLFPLLGEIVAGLKGGSVRPEVRGLLEQNGLLAAGGPTTLGQTVLQVLESVEALPEPRVDECEIKLASKEPKAVRETQEWANRIANRFLFVERIEDIGWREGQPKVRAEAPNALVLYLPGRRVRGIGFRLTTTAQTPGQLERARREVERWIEKEVR
;
A
#
# COMPACT_ATOMS: atom_id res chain seq x y z
N MET A 1 48.94 22.62 29.24
CA MET A 1 48.01 21.50 29.03
C MET A 1 46.67 22.09 28.61
N PRO A 2 46.23 21.95 27.35
CA PRO A 2 44.95 22.50 26.91
C PRO A 2 43.81 21.49 27.15
N ALA A 3 42.66 22.05 27.50
CA ALA A 3 41.40 21.35 27.74
C ALA A 3 40.86 20.68 26.48
N ALA A 4 40.43 19.43 26.61
CA ALA A 4 39.73 18.69 25.57
C ALA A 4 38.29 19.23 25.43
N SER A 5 38.02 19.80 24.27
CA SER A 5 36.70 20.17 23.77
C SER A 5 35.94 18.89 23.38
N TRP A 6 34.81 18.65 24.05
CA TRP A 6 33.83 17.66 23.63
C TRP A 6 32.96 18.29 22.55
N TYR A 7 33.31 18.06 21.28
CA TYR A 7 32.44 18.38 20.16
C TYR A 7 31.25 17.42 20.15
N GLY A 8 30.06 18.01 20.18
CA GLY A 8 28.78 17.31 20.12
C GLY A 8 28.64 16.46 18.87
N LEU A 9 28.43 15.16 19.08
CA LEU A 9 27.81 14.30 18.10
C LEU A 9 26.35 14.73 17.98
N ARG A 10 26.05 15.59 16.99
CA ARG A 10 24.68 15.66 16.45
C ARG A 10 24.38 14.27 15.91
N GLN A 11 23.59 13.49 16.65
CA GLN A 11 22.88 12.37 16.06
C GLN A 11 22.06 12.95 14.92
N VAL A 12 22.40 12.57 13.69
CA VAL A 12 21.53 12.81 12.55
C VAL A 12 20.31 11.94 12.80
N GLU A 13 19.24 12.54 13.34
CA GLU A 13 17.93 11.91 13.33
C GLU A 13 17.62 11.58 11.87
N VAL A 14 17.67 10.31 11.52
CA VAL A 14 17.13 9.84 10.25
C VAL A 14 15.63 10.10 10.33
N ALA A 15 15.15 11.08 9.58
CA ALA A 15 13.74 11.44 9.58
C ALA A 15 12.91 10.20 9.21
N VAL A 16 11.98 9.84 10.10
CA VAL A 16 11.07 8.72 9.87
C VAL A 16 10.10 9.11 8.75
N LYS A 17 10.05 8.28 7.70
CA LYS A 17 9.12 8.49 6.58
C LYS A 17 7.67 8.33 7.04
N LYS A 18 6.81 9.25 6.61
CA LYS A 18 5.38 9.31 6.94
C LYS A 18 4.55 9.06 5.68
N VAL A 19 3.69 8.05 5.72
CA VAL A 19 2.87 7.64 4.57
C VAL A 19 1.39 7.81 4.89
N LEU A 20 0.64 8.39 3.94
CA LEU A 20 -0.82 8.38 3.94
C LEU A 20 -1.32 7.14 3.17
N LEU A 21 -1.90 6.17 3.87
CA LEU A 21 -2.61 5.05 3.25
C LEU A 21 -4.10 5.36 3.19
N ALA A 22 -4.64 5.54 1.99
CA ALA A 22 -6.04 5.94 1.80
C ALA A 22 -6.83 4.94 0.96
N THR A 23 -8.11 4.74 1.24
CA THR A 23 -9.04 4.22 0.24
C THR A 23 -9.43 5.34 -0.73
N LEU A 24 -9.54 5.02 -2.02
CA LEU A 24 -9.90 5.98 -3.06
C LEU A 24 -11.12 5.48 -3.85
N GLY A 25 -12.01 6.41 -4.16
CA GLY A 25 -13.17 6.22 -5.01
C GLY A 25 -13.29 7.42 -5.94
N GLU A 26 -14.48 8.00 -6.03
CA GLU A 26 -14.78 9.05 -7.01
C GLU A 26 -14.43 10.47 -6.54
N SER A 27 -14.13 10.67 -5.25
CA SER A 27 -13.77 11.98 -4.68
C SER A 27 -12.26 12.02 -4.36
N PRO A 28 -11.39 12.45 -5.29
CA PRO A 28 -9.95 12.59 -5.02
C PRO A 28 -9.64 13.63 -3.93
N ALA A 29 -10.53 14.61 -3.72
CA ALA A 29 -10.32 15.67 -2.72
C ALA A 29 -10.11 15.12 -1.29
N VAL A 30 -10.72 13.98 -0.94
CA VAL A 30 -10.55 13.37 0.40
C VAL A 30 -9.09 13.02 0.72
N VAL A 31 -8.25 12.81 -0.31
CA VAL A 31 -6.81 12.54 -0.15
C VAL A 31 -6.06 13.84 0.09
N THR A 32 -6.32 14.89 -0.70
CA THR A 32 -5.67 16.20 -0.52
C THR A 32 -6.11 16.88 0.76
N GLU A 33 -7.39 16.78 1.13
CA GLU A 33 -7.93 17.28 2.39
C GLU A 33 -7.26 16.60 3.60
N ALA A 34 -7.05 15.29 3.54
CA ALA A 34 -6.30 14.56 4.58
C ALA A 34 -4.88 15.11 4.72
N ILE A 35 -4.18 15.33 3.60
CA ILE A 35 -2.81 15.85 3.59
C ILE A 35 -2.77 17.26 4.19
N ASP A 36 -3.63 18.17 3.72
CA ASP A 36 -3.64 19.56 4.17
C ASP A 36 -3.97 19.67 5.65
N ARG A 37 -4.95 18.89 6.10
CA ARG A 37 -5.36 18.94 7.51
C ARG A 37 -4.30 18.33 8.42
N LEU A 38 -3.66 17.24 8.04
CA LEU A 38 -2.49 16.68 8.77
C LEU A 38 -1.34 17.70 8.80
N ARG A 39 -1.06 18.36 7.68
CA ARG A 39 -0.01 19.37 7.58
C ARG A 39 -0.26 20.55 8.52
N ALA A 40 -1.51 20.99 8.64
CA ALA A 40 -1.90 22.03 9.58
C ALA A 40 -1.75 21.61 11.06
N GLU A 41 -1.75 20.30 11.35
CA GLU A 41 -1.42 19.74 12.67
C GLU A 41 0.08 19.50 12.86
N GLY A 42 0.92 19.92 11.90
CA GLY A 42 2.38 19.72 11.94
C GLY A 42 2.83 18.34 11.46
N ILE A 43 1.95 17.55 10.86
CA ILE A 43 2.25 16.23 10.31
C ILE A 43 2.42 16.35 8.79
N PHE A 44 3.67 16.32 8.35
CA PHE A 44 4.02 16.35 6.92
C PHE A 44 4.19 14.93 6.41
N VAL A 45 3.26 14.47 5.57
CA VAL A 45 3.40 13.18 4.88
C VAL A 45 4.35 13.30 3.69
N ASP A 46 5.17 12.27 3.46
CA ASP A 46 6.13 12.23 2.36
C ASP A 46 5.53 11.56 1.11
N SER A 47 4.61 10.62 1.32
CA SER A 47 4.00 9.86 0.23
C SER A 47 2.57 9.42 0.51
N VAL A 48 1.87 9.14 -0.59
CA VAL A 48 0.50 8.63 -0.60
C VAL A 48 0.48 7.25 -1.23
N VAL A 49 -0.22 6.32 -0.60
CA VAL A 49 -0.53 5.00 -1.12
C VAL A 49 -2.04 4.83 -1.12
N VAL A 50 -2.60 4.44 -2.25
CA VAL A 50 -4.06 4.29 -2.38
C VAL A 50 -4.48 2.85 -2.58
N LEU A 51 -5.59 2.47 -1.96
CA LEU A 51 -6.34 1.24 -2.22
C LEU A 51 -7.58 1.63 -3.03
N THR A 52 -7.73 1.12 -4.25
CA THR A 52 -8.81 1.56 -5.16
C THR A 52 -9.36 0.41 -6.01
N THR A 53 -10.50 0.61 -6.65
CA THR A 53 -11.13 -0.32 -7.60
C THR A 53 -10.70 -0.01 -9.04
N ARG A 54 -11.05 -0.90 -9.97
CA ARG A 54 -10.89 -0.64 -11.42
C ARG A 54 -12.06 0.13 -12.05
N ASP A 55 -12.96 0.68 -11.23
CA ASP A 55 -13.99 1.62 -11.67
C ASP A 55 -13.37 2.78 -12.48
N THR A 56 -14.08 3.23 -13.53
CA THR A 56 -13.60 4.28 -14.44
C THR A 56 -13.45 5.65 -13.77
N TYR A 57 -14.32 5.98 -12.81
CA TYR A 57 -14.26 7.24 -12.08
C TYR A 57 -13.18 7.18 -10.99
N ALA A 58 -13.04 6.04 -10.31
CA ALA A 58 -11.94 5.81 -9.38
C ALA A 58 -10.57 5.88 -10.06
N GLN A 59 -10.43 5.36 -11.29
CA GLN A 59 -9.21 5.51 -12.09
C GLN A 59 -9.00 6.96 -12.52
N SER A 60 -10.05 7.67 -12.94
CA SER A 60 -9.93 9.10 -13.30
C SER A 60 -9.50 9.95 -12.09
N ALA A 61 -9.99 9.61 -10.88
CA ALA A 61 -9.60 10.27 -9.64
C ALA A 61 -8.13 9.99 -9.30
N LEU A 62 -7.68 8.74 -9.51
CA LEU A 62 -6.28 8.36 -9.33
C LEU A 62 -5.34 9.10 -10.29
N ASP A 63 -5.69 9.15 -11.57
CA ASP A 63 -4.91 9.84 -12.60
C ASP A 63 -4.76 11.32 -12.25
N LEU A 64 -5.87 11.98 -11.86
CA LEU A 64 -5.85 13.35 -11.39
C LEU A 64 -4.90 13.55 -10.20
N LEU A 65 -4.98 12.69 -9.18
CA LEU A 65 -4.09 12.77 -8.00
C LEU A 65 -2.62 12.55 -8.37
N SER A 66 -2.34 11.62 -9.29
CA SER A 66 -0.96 11.30 -9.70
C SER A 66 -0.25 12.48 -10.35
N GLU A 67 -0.97 13.30 -11.11
CA GLU A 67 -0.46 14.53 -11.72
C GLU A 67 -0.45 15.69 -10.72
N HIS A 68 -1.50 15.79 -9.91
CA HIS A 68 -1.75 16.94 -9.06
C HIS A 68 -0.82 17.02 -7.85
N LEU A 69 -0.60 15.91 -7.14
CA LEU A 69 0.15 15.90 -5.87
C LEU A 69 1.58 16.44 -6.02
N PRO A 70 2.43 15.96 -6.95
CA PRO A 70 3.79 16.47 -7.07
C PRO A 70 3.81 17.94 -7.49
N GLY A 71 2.90 18.34 -8.39
CA GLY A 71 2.82 19.72 -8.88
C GLY A 71 2.37 20.73 -7.81
N TYR A 72 1.36 20.38 -7.00
CA TYR A 72 0.84 21.26 -5.96
C TYR A 72 1.77 21.33 -4.75
N TYR A 73 2.30 20.19 -4.31
CA TYR A 73 3.16 20.10 -3.14
C TYR A 73 4.66 20.28 -3.43
N GLN A 74 5.04 20.67 -4.65
CA GLN A 74 6.44 20.92 -5.06
C GLN A 74 7.34 19.70 -4.81
N ASP A 75 6.90 18.53 -5.28
CA ASP A 75 7.58 17.22 -5.14
C ASP A 75 7.79 16.73 -3.70
N LYS A 76 7.23 17.43 -2.69
CA LYS A 76 7.29 17.00 -1.28
C LYS A 76 6.31 15.87 -0.95
N VAL A 77 5.28 15.72 -1.79
CA VAL A 77 4.27 14.67 -1.66
C VAL A 77 4.06 14.06 -3.02
N ALA A 78 4.18 12.74 -3.12
CA ALA A 78 3.94 12.00 -4.35
C ALA A 78 3.07 10.76 -4.09
N LEU A 79 2.35 10.34 -5.13
CA LEU A 79 1.69 9.04 -5.15
C LEU A 79 2.76 7.95 -5.35
N GLU A 80 3.02 7.16 -4.31
CA GLU A 80 4.08 6.14 -4.31
C GLU A 80 3.62 4.79 -4.86
N ASP A 81 2.39 4.37 -4.53
CA ASP A 81 1.79 3.12 -5.00
C ASP A 81 0.26 3.24 -5.10
N ALA A 82 -0.32 2.48 -6.03
CA ALA A 82 -1.76 2.33 -6.19
C ALA A 82 -2.10 0.83 -6.26
N ARG A 83 -2.90 0.37 -5.29
CA ARG A 83 -3.27 -1.04 -5.17
C ARG A 83 -4.69 -1.24 -5.68
N PHE A 84 -4.80 -1.80 -6.89
CA PHE A 84 -6.09 -2.08 -7.52
C PHE A 84 -6.69 -3.41 -7.07
N LEU A 85 -7.97 -3.37 -6.72
CA LEU A 85 -8.83 -4.55 -6.60
C LEU A 85 -9.34 -4.98 -7.97
N GLU A 86 -9.55 -6.28 -8.17
CA GLU A 86 -10.17 -6.77 -9.42
C GLU A 86 -11.63 -6.33 -9.55
N THR A 87 -12.31 -6.13 -8.43
CA THR A 87 -13.72 -5.71 -8.48
C THR A 87 -13.84 -4.34 -9.14
N PHE A 88 -14.79 -4.26 -10.08
CA PHE A 88 -15.05 -3.05 -10.83
C PHE A 88 -15.91 -2.07 -10.04
N TYR A 89 -16.88 -2.56 -9.26
CA TYR A 89 -17.89 -1.68 -8.66
C TYR A 89 -17.89 -1.72 -7.13
N ASP A 90 -17.82 -2.91 -6.52
CA ASP A 90 -17.89 -3.03 -5.06
C ASP A 90 -17.17 -4.27 -4.53
N VAL A 91 -16.78 -4.22 -3.26
CA VAL A 91 -16.32 -5.39 -2.52
C VAL A 91 -17.55 -6.11 -1.98
N ASP A 92 -18.22 -6.86 -2.85
CA ASP A 92 -19.51 -7.54 -2.59
C ASP A 92 -19.40 -9.06 -2.42
N SER A 93 -18.17 -9.59 -2.42
CA SER A 93 -17.89 -11.02 -2.27
C SER A 93 -16.74 -11.29 -1.29
N ASP A 94 -16.77 -12.47 -0.68
CA ASP A 94 -15.71 -12.94 0.21
C ASP A 94 -14.34 -12.96 -0.47
N ALA A 95 -14.30 -13.27 -1.77
CA ALA A 95 -13.07 -13.27 -2.55
C ALA A 95 -12.47 -11.87 -2.71
N ALA A 96 -13.31 -10.86 -3.01
CA ALA A 96 -12.89 -9.47 -3.11
C ALA A 96 -12.47 -8.91 -1.74
N ALA A 97 -13.18 -9.27 -0.66
CA ALA A 97 -12.84 -8.88 0.69
C ALA A 97 -11.48 -9.47 1.12
N LEU A 98 -11.25 -10.75 0.82
CA LEU A 98 -9.99 -11.44 1.06
C LEU A 98 -8.83 -10.81 0.27
N GLU A 99 -9.05 -10.45 -1.00
CA GLU A 99 -8.07 -9.74 -1.83
C GLU A 99 -7.72 -8.38 -1.22
N PHE A 100 -8.73 -7.59 -0.88
CA PHE A 100 -8.56 -6.28 -0.24
C PHE A 100 -7.75 -6.39 1.04
N MET A 101 -8.14 -7.31 1.93
CA MET A 101 -7.46 -7.53 3.21
C MET A 101 -6.00 -7.93 3.01
N LYS A 102 -5.67 -8.76 2.02
CA LYS A 102 -4.26 -9.10 1.69
C LYS A 102 -3.46 -7.86 1.27
N HIS A 103 -4.05 -6.98 0.45
CA HIS A 103 -3.39 -5.75 0.02
C HIS A 103 -3.22 -4.73 1.16
N ALA A 104 -4.25 -4.53 1.98
CA ALA A 104 -4.22 -3.61 3.11
C ALA A 104 -3.25 -4.10 4.21
N CYS A 105 -3.41 -5.34 4.67
CA CYS A 105 -2.53 -5.94 5.68
C CYS A 105 -1.07 -6.03 5.21
N GLY A 106 -0.84 -6.34 3.92
CA GLY A 106 0.51 -6.35 3.35
C GLY A 106 1.18 -4.97 3.38
N ALA A 107 0.47 -3.91 2.99
CA ALA A 107 0.97 -2.53 3.09
C ALA A 107 1.33 -2.17 4.52
N LEU A 108 0.39 -2.37 5.45
CA LEU A 108 0.57 -2.03 6.86
C LEU A 108 1.72 -2.83 7.49
N ARG A 109 1.85 -4.13 7.18
CA ARG A 109 2.99 -4.95 7.61
C ARG A 109 4.30 -4.33 7.15
N ASP A 110 4.44 -4.06 5.85
CA ASP A 110 5.70 -3.61 5.27
C ASP A 110 6.11 -2.25 5.81
N TYR A 111 5.18 -1.28 5.85
CA TYR A 111 5.47 0.06 6.36
C TYR A 111 5.84 0.05 7.84
N ARG A 112 5.14 -0.73 8.66
CA ARG A 112 5.51 -0.91 10.08
C ARG A 112 6.90 -1.53 10.21
N LYS A 113 7.21 -2.58 9.44
CA LYS A 113 8.53 -3.24 9.51
C LYS A 113 9.66 -2.36 8.99
N LYS A 114 9.37 -1.42 8.07
CA LYS A 114 10.27 -0.34 7.67
C LYS A 114 10.42 0.77 8.72
N GLY A 115 9.63 0.75 9.79
CA GLY A 115 9.60 1.80 10.80
C GLY A 115 8.93 3.09 10.33
N TRP A 116 8.14 3.05 9.25
CA TRP A 116 7.42 4.22 8.75
C TRP A 116 6.20 4.53 9.62
N GLU A 117 5.86 5.81 9.77
CA GLU A 117 4.60 6.22 10.39
C GLU A 117 3.47 6.17 9.35
N VAL A 118 2.42 5.40 9.66
CA VAL A 118 1.29 5.22 8.74
C VAL A 118 0.08 5.99 9.24
N TYR A 119 -0.40 6.93 8.43
CA TYR A 119 -1.65 7.67 8.66
C TYR A 119 -2.70 7.09 7.72
N VAL A 120 -3.85 6.66 8.26
CA VAL A 120 -4.84 5.91 7.49
C VAL A 120 -6.12 6.71 7.33
N CYS A 121 -6.48 7.02 6.08
CA CYS A 121 -7.72 7.71 5.72
C CYS A 121 -8.72 6.73 5.10
N ILE A 122 -9.92 6.64 5.67
CA ILE A 122 -11.00 5.75 5.20
C ILE A 122 -12.16 6.49 4.53
N ALA A 123 -11.97 7.76 4.16
CA ALA A 123 -13.04 8.63 3.65
C ALA A 123 -13.41 8.39 2.18
N GLY A 124 -12.49 7.84 1.39
CA GLY A 124 -12.73 7.53 -0.02
C GLY A 124 -13.10 6.08 -0.28
N GLY A 125 -13.52 5.79 -1.51
CA GLY A 125 -13.81 4.44 -1.98
C GLY A 125 -15.20 3.94 -1.59
N ARG A 126 -15.44 2.65 -1.85
CA ARG A 126 -16.69 2.00 -1.46
C ARG A 126 -16.69 1.74 0.04
N LYS A 127 -17.86 1.82 0.67
CA LYS A 127 -18.03 1.65 2.14
C LYS A 127 -17.38 0.37 2.69
N ALA A 128 -17.47 -0.73 1.93
CA ALA A 128 -16.85 -1.99 2.30
C ALA A 128 -15.31 -1.88 2.38
N MET A 129 -14.67 -1.12 1.50
CA MET A 129 -13.22 -0.87 1.54
C MET A 129 -12.81 -0.14 2.81
N SER A 130 -13.55 0.91 3.20
CA SER A 130 -13.33 1.65 4.45
C SER A 130 -13.43 0.75 5.68
N ALA A 131 -14.46 -0.11 5.72
CA ALA A 131 -14.65 -1.07 6.82
C ALA A 131 -13.50 -2.10 6.88
N LEU A 132 -13.10 -2.67 5.74
CA LEU A 132 -12.01 -3.63 5.67
C LEU A 132 -10.65 -2.99 6.00
N LEU A 133 -10.39 -1.75 5.60
CA LEU A 133 -9.16 -1.05 5.95
C LEU A 133 -9.09 -0.77 7.46
N ALA A 134 -10.20 -0.37 8.08
CA ALA A 134 -10.26 -0.24 9.54
C ALA A 134 -9.97 -1.57 10.26
N LEU A 135 -10.46 -2.71 9.73
CA LEU A 135 -10.13 -4.04 10.25
C LEU A 135 -8.65 -4.41 10.01
N ALA A 136 -8.07 -4.07 8.85
CA ALA A 136 -6.65 -4.30 8.59
C ALA A 136 -5.75 -3.52 9.56
N VAL A 137 -6.14 -2.29 9.92
CA VAL A 137 -5.46 -1.49 10.96
C VAL A 137 -5.55 -2.16 12.32
N GLN A 138 -6.65 -2.85 12.64
CA GLN A 138 -6.72 -3.62 13.88
C GLN A 138 -5.67 -4.74 13.93
N PHE A 139 -5.29 -5.35 12.81
CA PHE A 139 -4.25 -6.39 12.80
C PHE A 139 -2.83 -5.81 12.84
N TYR A 140 -2.55 -4.81 12.03
CA TYR A 140 -1.16 -4.36 11.81
C TYR A 140 -0.81 -3.02 12.46
N GLY A 141 -1.80 -2.28 12.96
CA GLY A 141 -1.63 -0.97 13.56
C GLY A 141 -1.45 0.14 12.53
N ALA A 142 -1.49 1.38 13.02
CA ALA A 142 -1.18 2.61 12.32
C ALA A 142 -0.73 3.65 13.35
N GLN A 143 -0.28 4.82 12.91
CA GLN A 143 -0.11 5.98 13.78
C GLN A 143 -1.46 6.65 14.06
N ARG A 144 -2.35 6.67 13.05
CA ARG A 144 -3.70 7.22 13.15
C ARG A 144 -4.63 6.57 12.15
N LEU A 145 -5.87 6.34 12.54
CA LEU A 145 -6.97 5.94 11.66
C LEU A 145 -8.06 7.02 11.74
N PHE A 146 -8.50 7.55 10.61
CA PHE A 146 -9.45 8.65 10.60
C PHE A 146 -10.29 8.69 9.31
N HIS A 147 -11.41 9.40 9.41
CA HIS A 147 -12.26 9.78 8.29
C HIS A 147 -12.21 11.31 8.15
N VAL A 148 -12.03 11.80 6.94
CA VAL A 148 -12.11 13.23 6.60
C VAL A 148 -13.57 13.63 6.41
N LEU A 149 -13.97 14.77 6.95
CA LEU A 149 -15.27 15.39 6.69
C LEU A 149 -15.03 16.86 6.33
N VAL A 150 -15.69 17.32 5.27
CA VAL A 150 -15.76 18.75 4.94
C VAL A 150 -17.08 19.28 5.50
N GLU A 151 -17.06 20.42 6.20
CA GLU A 151 -18.26 20.99 6.81
C GLU A 151 -19.29 21.47 5.78
N ASP A 152 -18.82 22.02 4.67
CA ASP A 152 -19.65 22.53 3.59
C ASP A 152 -19.95 21.42 2.56
N PRO A 153 -21.21 20.98 2.43
CA PRO A 153 -21.60 19.96 1.47
C PRO A 153 -21.34 20.36 0.02
N GLU A 154 -21.36 21.66 -0.30
CA GLU A 154 -21.07 22.12 -1.65
C GLU A 154 -19.61 21.82 -2.00
N LEU A 155 -18.68 22.14 -1.10
CA LEU A 155 -17.25 21.85 -1.26
C LEU A 155 -16.98 20.34 -1.34
N GLU A 156 -17.65 19.54 -0.53
CA GLU A 156 -17.56 18.07 -0.60
C GLU A 156 -17.97 17.58 -2.00
N GLU A 157 -19.06 18.11 -2.55
CA GLU A 157 -19.55 17.74 -3.88
C GLU A 157 -18.62 18.24 -4.99
N GLU A 158 -18.01 19.43 -4.84
CA GLU A 158 -17.02 19.99 -5.77
C GLU A 158 -15.76 19.12 -5.90
N GLY A 159 -15.39 18.42 -4.82
CA GLY A 159 -14.28 17.49 -4.75
C GLY A 159 -14.48 16.18 -5.55
N HIS A 160 -15.66 15.97 -6.13
CA HIS A 160 -15.99 14.79 -6.92
C HIS A 160 -15.39 14.83 -8.34
N ILE A 161 -14.85 13.70 -8.83
CA ILE A 161 -14.13 13.63 -10.11
C ILE A 161 -14.97 14.08 -11.31
N LEU A 162 -16.27 13.80 -11.31
CA LEU A 162 -17.19 14.26 -12.35
C LEU A 162 -17.29 15.79 -12.45
N LYS A 163 -17.16 16.50 -11.33
CA LYS A 163 -17.13 17.97 -11.31
C LYS A 163 -15.75 18.53 -11.61
N LEU A 164 -14.68 17.80 -11.29
CA LEU A 164 -13.30 18.23 -11.46
C LEU A 164 -12.76 18.08 -12.90
N ARG A 165 -13.14 17.00 -13.60
CA ARG A 165 -12.47 16.59 -14.87
C ARG A 165 -12.48 17.65 -15.97
N ASN A 166 -13.48 18.53 -15.98
CA ASN A 166 -13.65 19.56 -17.01
C ASN A 166 -13.38 20.98 -16.50
N ARG A 167 -12.89 21.13 -15.27
CA ARG A 167 -12.55 22.43 -14.66
C ARG A 167 -11.13 22.85 -15.05
N SER A 168 -10.87 24.15 -15.03
CA SER A 168 -9.52 24.70 -15.15
C SER A 168 -8.64 24.25 -13.98
N ARG A 169 -7.31 24.36 -14.12
CA ARG A 169 -6.37 23.96 -13.07
C ARG A 169 -6.57 24.77 -11.79
N GLU A 170 -6.86 26.07 -11.91
CA GLU A 170 -7.15 26.94 -10.77
C GLU A 170 -8.43 26.53 -10.03
N GLU A 171 -9.47 26.11 -10.77
CA GLU A 171 -10.71 25.58 -10.20
C GLU A 171 -10.52 24.21 -9.55
N GLN A 172 -9.74 23.32 -10.17
CA GLN A 172 -9.37 22.04 -9.58
C GLN A 172 -8.59 22.24 -8.28
N ASN A 173 -7.60 23.15 -8.26
CA ASN A 173 -6.83 23.46 -7.06
C ASN A 173 -7.75 23.92 -5.91
N ARG A 174 -8.74 24.78 -6.18
CA ARG A 174 -9.66 25.26 -5.14
C ARG A 174 -10.56 24.15 -4.60
N ALA A 175 -11.06 23.27 -5.46
CA ALA A 175 -11.93 22.17 -5.05
C ALA A 175 -11.17 21.03 -4.36
N LEU A 176 -9.91 20.77 -4.75
CA LEU A 176 -9.05 19.77 -4.09
C LEU A 176 -8.48 20.28 -2.76
N HIS A 177 -8.39 21.59 -2.56
CA HIS A 177 -7.82 22.22 -1.37
C HIS A 177 -8.78 23.26 -0.78
N PRO A 178 -9.91 22.82 -0.20
CA PRO A 178 -10.80 23.73 0.51
C PRO A 178 -10.06 24.34 1.73
N PRO A 179 -10.55 25.48 2.28
CA PRO A 179 -9.95 26.07 3.46
C PRO A 179 -9.82 25.05 4.60
N VAL A 180 -8.63 24.94 5.20
CA VAL A 180 -8.30 23.90 6.17
C VAL A 180 -9.24 23.91 7.38
N GLU A 181 -9.78 25.07 7.74
CA GLU A 181 -10.73 25.26 8.83
C GLU A 181 -12.04 24.50 8.59
N GLN A 182 -12.39 24.22 7.33
CA GLN A 182 -13.57 23.43 6.96
C GLN A 182 -13.30 21.93 6.95
N ILE A 183 -12.03 21.51 7.06
CA ILE A 183 -11.64 20.10 7.00
C ILE A 183 -11.51 19.54 8.43
N LYS A 184 -12.29 18.52 8.73
CA LYS A 184 -12.27 17.81 10.01
C LYS A 184 -11.75 16.39 9.85
N LEU A 185 -10.89 15.97 10.77
CA LEU A 185 -10.50 14.56 10.92
C LEU A 185 -11.28 13.93 12.08
N VAL A 186 -12.18 13.02 11.76
CA VAL A 186 -12.84 12.17 12.75
C VAL A 186 -11.92 10.98 13.03
N ASN A 187 -11.38 10.91 14.24
CA ASN A 187 -10.49 9.82 14.64
C ASN A 187 -11.28 8.57 15.00
N LEU A 188 -10.89 7.43 14.44
CA LEU A 188 -11.44 6.14 14.80
C LEU A 188 -10.45 5.42 15.72
N PRO A 189 -10.86 5.04 16.95
CA PRO A 189 -9.98 4.33 17.87
C PRO A 189 -9.72 2.90 17.39
N PHE A 190 -8.52 2.41 17.62
CA PHE A 190 -8.10 1.03 17.35
C PHE A 190 -7.07 0.61 18.43
N ILE A 191 -6.91 -0.69 18.65
CA ILE A 191 -6.03 -1.22 19.71
C ILE A 191 -4.69 -1.68 19.13
N GLY A 192 -4.70 -2.22 17.91
CA GLY A 192 -3.52 -2.83 17.29
C GLY A 192 -3.19 -4.18 17.90
N LEU A 193 -3.65 -5.25 17.26
CA LEU A 193 -3.49 -6.64 17.66
C LEU A 193 -2.16 -7.24 17.20
N PHE A 194 -1.27 -6.45 16.62
CA PHE A 194 -0.01 -6.95 16.07
C PHE A 194 0.87 -7.75 17.06
N PRO A 195 0.93 -7.42 18.37
CA PRO A 195 1.70 -8.21 19.32
C PRO A 195 1.12 -9.62 19.52
N LEU A 196 -0.17 -9.81 19.21
CA LEU A 196 -0.91 -11.06 19.37
C LEU A 196 -0.99 -11.87 18.06
N LEU A 197 -0.50 -11.35 16.92
CA LEU A 197 -0.67 -12.02 15.62
C LEU A 197 -0.11 -13.43 15.60
N GLY A 198 1.05 -13.66 16.22
CA GLY A 198 1.65 -14.99 16.29
C GLY A 198 0.75 -16.01 17.00
N GLU A 199 0.13 -15.59 18.11
CA GLU A 199 -0.82 -16.44 18.85
C GLU A 199 -2.16 -16.59 18.14
N ILE A 200 -2.66 -15.53 17.50
CA ILE A 200 -3.88 -15.60 16.69
C ILE A 200 -3.71 -16.63 15.57
N VAL A 201 -2.59 -16.56 14.83
CA VAL A 201 -2.26 -17.52 13.77
C VAL A 201 -2.08 -18.92 14.34
N ALA A 202 -1.35 -19.08 15.45
CA ALA A 202 -1.16 -20.38 16.08
C ALA A 202 -2.49 -21.00 16.55
N GLY A 203 -3.38 -20.20 17.15
CA GLY A 203 -4.69 -20.64 17.64
C GLY A 203 -5.61 -21.07 16.50
N LEU A 204 -5.65 -20.30 15.41
CA LEU A 204 -6.42 -20.66 14.20
C LEU A 204 -5.89 -21.93 13.51
N LYS A 205 -4.61 -22.25 13.67
CA LYS A 205 -4.02 -23.53 13.21
C LYS A 205 -4.30 -24.72 14.14
N GLY A 206 -5.02 -24.51 15.23
CA GLY A 206 -5.26 -25.54 16.25
C GLY A 206 -4.10 -25.73 17.23
N GLY A 207 -3.13 -24.82 17.24
CA GLY A 207 -2.03 -24.80 18.22
C GLY A 207 -2.50 -24.49 19.64
N SER A 208 -1.64 -24.81 20.61
CA SER A 208 -1.85 -24.41 22.00
C SER A 208 -1.52 -22.92 22.15
N VAL A 209 -2.47 -22.15 22.68
CA VAL A 209 -2.37 -20.70 22.90
C VAL A 209 -2.99 -20.35 24.24
N ARG A 210 -2.72 -19.13 24.72
CA ARG A 210 -3.30 -18.63 25.97
C ARG A 210 -4.84 -18.74 25.96
N PRO A 211 -5.49 -19.16 27.07
CA PRO A 211 -6.94 -19.32 27.14
C PRO A 211 -7.71 -18.06 26.73
N GLU A 212 -7.17 -16.87 27.00
CA GLU A 212 -7.77 -15.58 26.65
C GLU A 212 -7.80 -15.37 25.13
N VAL A 213 -6.72 -15.74 24.43
CA VAL A 213 -6.65 -15.66 22.96
C VAL A 213 -7.61 -16.67 22.34
N ARG A 214 -7.63 -17.90 22.86
CA ARG A 214 -8.58 -18.92 22.41
C ARG A 214 -10.03 -18.46 22.61
N GLY A 215 -10.35 -17.96 23.80
CA GLY A 215 -11.67 -17.43 24.11
C GLY A 215 -12.06 -16.26 23.19
N LEU A 216 -11.12 -15.38 22.85
CA LEU A 216 -11.36 -14.31 21.87
C LEU A 216 -11.69 -14.87 20.49
N LEU A 217 -10.93 -15.87 19.99
CA LEU A 217 -11.20 -16.48 18.69
C LEU A 217 -12.56 -17.19 18.66
N GLU A 218 -12.94 -17.87 19.74
CA GLU A 218 -14.23 -18.57 19.87
C GLU A 218 -15.39 -17.57 19.96
N GLN A 219 -15.28 -16.52 20.79
CA GLN A 219 -16.30 -15.49 20.95
C GLN A 219 -16.57 -14.70 19.65
N ASN A 220 -15.54 -14.48 18.84
CA ASN A 220 -15.66 -13.82 17.55
C ASN A 220 -16.04 -14.78 16.40
N GLY A 221 -16.38 -16.05 16.73
CA GLY A 221 -16.78 -17.04 15.74
C GLY A 221 -15.70 -17.42 14.74
N LEU A 222 -14.41 -17.21 15.08
CA LEU A 222 -13.26 -17.59 14.25
C LEU A 222 -12.82 -19.03 14.55
N LEU A 223 -13.10 -19.53 15.74
CA LEU A 223 -12.74 -20.87 16.18
C LEU A 223 -13.95 -21.59 16.78
N ALA A 224 -14.05 -22.89 16.53
CA ALA A 224 -15.04 -23.78 17.11
C ALA A 224 -14.37 -25.07 17.61
N ALA A 225 -15.13 -25.96 18.26
CA ALA A 225 -14.61 -27.21 18.84
C ALA A 225 -13.86 -28.10 17.83
N GLY A 226 -14.20 -28.00 16.53
CA GLY A 226 -13.55 -28.74 15.44
C GLY A 226 -12.40 -28.02 14.72
N GLY A 227 -11.99 -26.84 15.18
CA GLY A 227 -10.97 -26.01 14.52
C GLY A 227 -11.53 -24.68 13.98
N PRO A 228 -10.81 -24.01 13.05
CA PRO A 228 -11.23 -22.71 12.54
C PRO A 228 -12.54 -22.82 11.76
N THR A 229 -13.45 -21.88 11.99
CA THR A 229 -14.69 -21.72 11.20
C THR A 229 -14.35 -21.24 9.77
N THR A 230 -15.33 -21.15 8.87
CA THR A 230 -15.12 -20.54 7.55
C THR A 230 -14.54 -19.13 7.65
N LEU A 231 -15.07 -18.31 8.57
CA LEU A 231 -14.54 -16.96 8.81
C LEU A 231 -13.11 -17.01 9.39
N GLY A 232 -12.85 -17.93 10.32
CA GLY A 232 -11.51 -18.16 10.86
C GLY A 232 -10.50 -18.58 9.81
N GLN A 233 -10.90 -19.42 8.86
CA GLN A 233 -10.07 -19.83 7.73
C GLN A 233 -9.76 -18.65 6.81
N THR A 234 -10.73 -17.77 6.55
CA THR A 234 -10.50 -16.52 5.79
C THR A 234 -9.48 -15.63 6.48
N VAL A 235 -9.62 -15.40 7.80
CA VAL A 235 -8.66 -14.59 8.57
C VAL A 235 -7.27 -15.25 8.55
N LEU A 236 -7.19 -16.56 8.80
CA LEU A 236 -5.94 -17.31 8.77
C LEU A 236 -5.26 -17.17 7.41
N GLN A 237 -6.02 -17.31 6.32
CA GLN A 237 -5.50 -17.18 4.97
C GLN A 237 -4.94 -15.78 4.67
N VAL A 238 -5.56 -14.71 5.18
CA VAL A 238 -4.99 -13.35 5.07
C VAL A 238 -3.66 -13.28 5.80
N LEU A 239 -3.65 -13.64 7.07
CA LEU A 239 -2.48 -13.49 7.94
C LEU A 239 -1.31 -14.33 7.46
N GLU A 240 -1.52 -15.60 7.10
CA GLU A 240 -0.46 -16.45 6.55
C GLU A 240 0.07 -15.91 5.21
N SER A 241 -0.83 -15.44 4.35
CA SER A 241 -0.45 -14.87 3.04
C SER A 241 0.42 -13.63 3.20
N VAL A 242 0.22 -12.86 4.27
CA VAL A 242 0.96 -11.64 4.58
C VAL A 242 2.25 -11.94 5.34
N GLU A 243 2.23 -12.84 6.33
CA GLU A 243 3.42 -13.20 7.12
C GLU A 243 4.41 -14.10 6.37
N ALA A 244 3.97 -14.83 5.33
CA ALA A 244 4.85 -15.63 4.49
C ALA A 244 5.65 -14.81 3.45
N LEU A 245 5.35 -13.52 3.28
CA LEU A 245 6.13 -12.66 2.39
C LEU A 245 7.53 -12.42 2.98
N PRO A 246 8.55 -12.22 2.14
CA PRO A 246 9.86 -11.81 2.64
C PRO A 246 9.80 -10.49 3.41
N GLU A 247 10.82 -10.25 4.22
CA GLU A 247 10.95 -8.98 4.95
C GLU A 247 11.13 -7.81 3.97
N PRO A 248 10.61 -6.61 4.26
CA PRO A 248 10.95 -5.45 3.45
C PRO A 248 12.48 -5.20 3.51
N ARG A 249 13.06 -4.76 2.39
CA ARG A 249 14.46 -4.35 2.28
C ARG A 249 14.80 -3.28 3.31
N VAL A 250 16.06 -3.12 3.68
CA VAL A 250 16.48 -2.04 4.58
C VAL A 250 16.62 -0.74 3.79
N ASP A 251 17.43 -0.77 2.74
CA ASP A 251 17.81 0.42 1.96
C ASP A 251 16.85 0.71 0.79
N GLU A 252 17.16 1.73 0.00
CA GLU A 252 16.49 1.99 -1.27
C GLU A 252 16.76 0.87 -2.29
N CYS A 253 15.82 0.69 -3.23
CA CYS A 253 15.98 -0.32 -4.26
C CYS A 253 17.06 0.09 -5.26
N GLU A 254 18.05 -0.77 -5.49
CA GLU A 254 19.10 -0.52 -6.48
C GLU A 254 18.59 -0.85 -7.89
N ILE A 255 18.41 0.15 -8.74
CA ILE A 255 17.91 -0.03 -10.11
C ILE A 255 19.06 0.12 -11.11
N LYS A 256 19.35 -0.95 -11.87
CA LYS A 256 20.36 -1.00 -12.94
C LYS A 256 19.71 -1.32 -14.28
N LEU A 257 19.53 -0.29 -15.10
CA LEU A 257 18.93 -0.43 -16.43
C LEU A 257 19.99 -0.35 -17.53
N ALA A 258 19.79 -1.14 -18.60
CA ALA A 258 20.63 -1.07 -19.78
C ALA A 258 20.38 0.24 -20.55
N SER A 259 21.44 0.77 -21.18
CA SER A 259 21.34 1.94 -22.04
C SER A 259 20.59 1.56 -23.34
N LYS A 260 19.31 1.94 -23.43
CA LYS A 260 18.42 1.72 -24.58
C LYS A 260 18.05 3.07 -25.23
N GLU A 261 17.26 3.05 -26.32
CA GLU A 261 16.67 4.26 -26.88
C GLU A 261 15.84 5.04 -25.82
N PRO A 262 15.81 6.39 -25.84
CA PRO A 262 15.24 7.20 -24.75
C PRO A 262 13.81 6.83 -24.32
N LYS A 263 12.93 6.52 -25.28
CA LYS A 263 11.54 6.14 -25.01
C LYS A 263 11.42 4.78 -24.31
N ALA A 264 12.23 3.80 -24.73
CA ALA A 264 12.26 2.48 -24.11
C ALA A 264 12.90 2.52 -22.72
N VAL A 265 13.89 3.41 -22.50
CA VAL A 265 14.48 3.66 -21.18
C VAL A 265 13.43 4.19 -20.21
N ARG A 266 12.63 5.18 -20.63
CA ARG A 266 11.58 5.76 -19.77
C ARG A 266 10.54 4.72 -19.35
N GLU A 267 10.01 3.95 -20.29
CA GLU A 267 9.03 2.89 -20.00
C GLU A 267 9.63 1.81 -19.07
N THR A 268 10.88 1.41 -19.31
CA THR A 268 11.59 0.44 -18.45
C THR A 268 11.79 1.00 -17.03
N GLN A 269 12.17 2.29 -16.91
CA GLN A 269 12.33 2.95 -15.63
C GLN A 269 11.02 3.08 -14.86
N GLU A 270 9.93 3.43 -15.54
CA GLU A 270 8.60 3.51 -14.94
C GLU A 270 8.19 2.14 -14.36
N TRP A 271 8.38 1.04 -15.09
CA TRP A 271 8.11 -0.29 -14.57
C TRP A 271 9.02 -0.69 -13.40
N ALA A 272 10.33 -0.38 -13.48
CA ALA A 272 11.26 -0.65 -12.39
C ALA A 272 10.85 0.08 -11.10
N ASN A 273 10.49 1.37 -11.21
CA ASN A 273 10.00 2.16 -10.07
C ASN A 273 8.71 1.60 -9.49
N ARG A 274 7.75 1.20 -10.34
CA ARG A 274 6.50 0.56 -9.89
C ARG A 274 6.77 -0.73 -9.12
N ILE A 275 7.66 -1.59 -9.61
CA ILE A 275 8.06 -2.83 -8.93
C ILE A 275 8.73 -2.51 -7.58
N ALA A 276 9.68 -1.57 -7.57
CA ALA A 276 10.43 -1.18 -6.37
C ALA A 276 9.53 -0.59 -5.26
N ASN A 277 8.53 0.22 -5.64
CA ASN A 277 7.57 0.81 -4.71
C ASN A 277 6.56 -0.23 -4.22
N ARG A 278 6.08 -1.09 -5.13
CA ARG A 278 5.07 -2.11 -4.84
C ARG A 278 5.58 -3.22 -3.93
N PHE A 279 6.80 -3.70 -4.20
CA PHE A 279 7.37 -4.86 -3.53
C PHE A 279 8.56 -4.44 -2.69
N LEU A 280 8.28 -4.09 -1.44
CA LEU A 280 9.33 -3.63 -0.53
C LEU A 280 10.37 -4.71 -0.23
N PHE A 281 10.12 -5.99 -0.52
CA PHE A 281 11.12 -7.06 -0.43
C PHE A 281 12.12 -7.12 -1.61
N VAL A 282 11.99 -6.29 -2.65
CA VAL A 282 12.90 -6.26 -3.81
C VAL A 282 14.04 -5.28 -3.53
N GLU A 283 15.26 -5.80 -3.39
CA GLU A 283 16.47 -5.03 -3.06
C GLU A 283 17.14 -4.45 -4.31
N ARG A 284 17.12 -5.20 -5.42
CA ARG A 284 17.77 -4.80 -6.68
C ARG A 284 16.94 -5.20 -7.88
N ILE A 285 16.92 -4.35 -8.90
CA ILE A 285 16.30 -4.59 -10.21
C ILE A 285 17.37 -4.43 -11.29
N GLU A 286 17.56 -5.47 -12.10
CA GLU A 286 18.49 -5.48 -13.23
C GLU A 286 17.74 -5.75 -14.53
N ASP A 287 17.96 -4.93 -15.55
CA ASP A 287 17.45 -5.19 -16.90
C ASP A 287 18.23 -6.34 -17.56
N ILE A 288 17.51 -7.41 -17.91
CA ILE A 288 18.08 -8.61 -18.54
C ILE A 288 17.61 -8.80 -19.99
N GLY A 289 16.83 -7.83 -20.50
CA GLY A 289 16.23 -7.89 -21.82
C GLY A 289 15.09 -8.90 -21.96
N TRP A 290 14.35 -8.78 -23.07
CA TRP A 290 13.23 -9.67 -23.39
C TRP A 290 13.71 -11.00 -23.99
N ARG A 291 13.00 -12.09 -23.66
CA ARG A 291 13.14 -13.38 -24.34
C ARG A 291 11.77 -14.00 -24.57
N GLU A 292 11.52 -14.45 -25.80
CA GLU A 292 10.28 -15.12 -26.17
C GLU A 292 10.17 -16.52 -25.53
N GLY A 293 8.94 -16.94 -25.19
CA GLY A 293 8.66 -18.28 -24.66
C GLY A 293 9.02 -18.52 -23.19
N GLN A 294 9.36 -17.49 -22.42
CA GLN A 294 9.66 -17.61 -20.99
C GLN A 294 8.40 -17.50 -20.10
N PRO A 295 8.36 -18.15 -18.93
CA PRO A 295 7.32 -17.92 -17.94
C PRO A 295 7.33 -16.45 -17.47
N LYS A 296 6.15 -15.90 -17.13
CA LYS A 296 6.02 -14.49 -16.70
C LYS A 296 6.89 -14.17 -15.48
N VAL A 297 6.96 -15.08 -14.51
CA VAL A 297 7.82 -14.97 -13.33
C VAL A 297 8.37 -16.34 -12.95
N ARG A 298 9.69 -16.44 -12.82
CA ARG A 298 10.42 -17.63 -12.37
C ARG A 298 11.21 -17.32 -11.11
N ALA A 299 11.17 -18.22 -10.14
CA ALA A 299 12.07 -18.17 -8.99
C ALA A 299 13.43 -18.81 -9.33
N GLU A 300 14.52 -18.12 -8.98
CA GLU A 300 15.90 -18.60 -9.06
C GLU A 300 16.50 -18.57 -7.66
N ALA A 301 16.92 -19.74 -7.17
CA ALA A 301 17.58 -19.84 -5.87
C ALA A 301 18.90 -19.04 -5.88
N PRO A 302 19.30 -18.43 -4.73
CA PRO A 302 18.62 -18.53 -3.44
C PRO A 302 17.47 -17.53 -3.24
N ASN A 303 17.49 -16.37 -3.92
CA ASN A 303 16.63 -15.24 -3.59
C ASN A 303 16.24 -14.36 -4.79
N ALA A 304 16.37 -14.85 -6.02
CA ALA A 304 16.12 -14.06 -7.22
C ALA A 304 14.79 -14.42 -7.89
N LEU A 305 14.14 -13.43 -8.49
CA LEU A 305 13.01 -13.62 -9.39
C LEU A 305 13.39 -13.12 -10.78
N VAL A 306 13.16 -13.92 -11.81
CA VAL A 306 13.28 -13.50 -13.20
C VAL A 306 11.87 -13.27 -13.73
N LEU A 307 11.59 -12.04 -14.16
CA LEU A 307 10.30 -11.69 -14.73
C LEU A 307 10.41 -11.17 -16.14
N TYR A 308 9.35 -11.43 -16.88
CA TYR A 308 9.12 -10.97 -18.22
C TYR A 308 7.70 -10.35 -18.22
N LEU A 309 7.59 -9.10 -18.66
CA LEU A 309 6.33 -8.39 -18.89
C LEU A 309 5.83 -8.57 -20.36
N PRO A 310 4.99 -9.58 -20.67
CA PRO A 310 4.47 -9.78 -22.02
C PRO A 310 3.29 -8.84 -22.30
N GLY A 311 3.46 -7.84 -23.18
CA GLY A 311 2.34 -6.97 -23.56
C GLY A 311 2.29 -6.70 -25.06
N ARG A 312 1.07 -6.62 -25.64
CA ARG A 312 0.88 -6.04 -26.99
C ARG A 312 1.24 -4.54 -27.02
N ARG A 313 1.24 -3.89 -25.85
CA ARG A 313 1.53 -2.45 -25.64
C ARG A 313 2.83 -2.17 -24.89
N VAL A 314 3.50 -3.20 -24.35
CA VAL A 314 4.77 -3.07 -23.61
C VAL A 314 5.88 -3.65 -24.46
N ARG A 315 6.89 -2.84 -24.82
CA ARG A 315 8.04 -3.31 -25.60
C ARG A 315 8.87 -4.24 -24.73
N GLY A 316 8.72 -5.56 -24.92
CA GLY A 316 9.46 -6.64 -24.25
C GLY A 316 10.44 -6.20 -23.16
N ILE A 317 10.00 -6.27 -21.90
CA ILE A 317 10.82 -5.91 -20.73
C ILE A 317 11.08 -7.18 -19.92
N GLY A 318 12.35 -7.41 -19.58
CA GLY A 318 12.76 -8.47 -18.69
C GLY A 318 13.58 -7.90 -17.53
N PHE A 319 13.24 -8.29 -16.31
CA PHE A 319 13.99 -7.92 -15.12
C PHE A 319 14.44 -9.16 -14.34
N ARG A 320 15.63 -9.06 -13.76
CA ARG A 320 16.03 -9.87 -12.61
C ARG A 320 15.84 -9.03 -11.36
N LEU A 321 15.08 -9.57 -10.41
CA LEU A 321 14.87 -9.00 -9.08
C LEU A 321 15.68 -9.79 -8.07
N THR A 322 16.52 -9.13 -7.29
CA THR A 322 17.07 -9.70 -6.06
C THR A 322 16.13 -9.37 -4.91
N THR A 323 15.73 -10.38 -4.14
CA THR A 323 14.79 -10.24 -3.03
C THR A 323 15.45 -10.53 -1.69
N THR A 324 14.82 -10.07 -0.61
CA THR A 324 15.19 -10.38 0.78
C THR A 324 14.78 -11.80 1.22
N ALA A 325 14.28 -12.66 0.33
CA ALA A 325 13.83 -13.99 0.69
C ALA A 325 14.97 -14.83 1.29
N GLN A 326 14.75 -15.40 2.47
CA GLN A 326 15.73 -16.23 3.18
C GLN A 326 15.41 -17.73 3.09
N THR A 327 14.21 -18.08 2.65
CA THR A 327 13.75 -19.46 2.54
C THR A 327 13.13 -19.73 1.17
N PRO A 328 13.14 -20.99 0.69
CA PRO A 328 12.43 -21.36 -0.54
C PRO A 328 10.93 -21.02 -0.50
N GLY A 329 10.31 -21.12 0.68
CA GLY A 329 8.89 -20.77 0.88
C GLY A 329 8.62 -19.28 0.69
N GLN A 330 9.47 -18.41 1.25
CA GLN A 330 9.39 -16.96 1.04
C GLN A 330 9.63 -16.59 -0.43
N LEU A 331 10.60 -17.23 -1.10
CA LEU A 331 10.88 -16.97 -2.51
C LEU A 331 9.69 -17.35 -3.39
N GLU A 332 9.09 -18.52 -3.17
CA GLU A 332 7.90 -18.95 -3.91
C GLU A 332 6.69 -18.06 -3.61
N ARG A 333 6.53 -17.59 -2.37
CA ARG A 333 5.48 -16.64 -2.01
C ARG A 333 5.67 -15.30 -2.73
N ALA A 334 6.89 -14.77 -2.77
CA ALA A 334 7.23 -13.55 -3.51
C ALA A 334 6.96 -13.73 -5.01
N ARG A 335 7.37 -14.86 -5.60
CA ARG A 335 7.10 -15.20 -7.00
C ARG A 335 5.61 -15.12 -7.33
N ARG A 336 4.76 -15.76 -6.53
CA ARG A 336 3.29 -15.75 -6.72
C ARG A 336 2.68 -14.35 -6.59
N GLU A 337 3.20 -13.54 -5.67
CA GLU A 337 2.71 -12.17 -5.46
C GLU A 337 3.06 -11.27 -6.65
N VAL A 338 4.31 -11.35 -7.14
CA VAL A 338 4.76 -10.61 -8.33
C VAL A 338 4.02 -11.09 -9.58
N GLU A 339 3.86 -12.40 -9.77
CA GLU A 339 3.13 -12.97 -10.90
C GLU A 339 1.69 -12.47 -10.93
N ARG A 340 0.97 -12.57 -9.81
CA ARG A 340 -0.42 -12.10 -9.71
C ARG A 340 -0.53 -10.61 -10.03
N TRP A 341 0.40 -9.79 -9.56
CA TRP A 341 0.39 -8.36 -9.86
C TRP A 341 0.64 -8.09 -11.36
N ILE A 342 1.63 -8.75 -11.98
CA ILE A 342 1.91 -8.60 -13.41
C ILE A 342 0.70 -9.03 -14.25
N GLU A 343 0.03 -10.11 -13.88
CA GLU A 343 -1.19 -10.56 -14.56
C GLU A 343 -2.31 -9.53 -14.54
N LYS A 344 -2.36 -8.69 -13.52
CA LYS A 344 -3.33 -7.60 -13.37
C LYS A 344 -2.91 -6.33 -14.09
N GLU A 345 -1.62 -6.01 -14.11
CA GLU A 345 -1.11 -4.76 -14.67
C GLU A 345 -0.88 -4.80 -16.20
N VAL A 346 -0.75 -5.99 -16.79
CA VAL A 346 -0.44 -6.16 -18.22
C VAL A 346 -1.65 -6.61 -19.04
N ARG A 347 -2.79 -6.93 -18.40
CA ARG A 347 -4.09 -7.11 -19.08
C ARG A 347 -4.65 -5.77 -19.52
#